data_AF-A0A519BN48-F1
#
_entry.id   AF-A0A519BN48-F1
#
_cell.length_a   1.000
_cell.length_b   1.000
_cell.length_c   1.000
_cell.angle_alpha   90.00
_cell.angle_beta   90.00
_cell.angle_gamma   90.00
#
_symmetry.space_group_name_H-M   'P 1'
#
loop_
_entity.id
_entity.type
_entity.pdbx_description
1 polymer ?
#
loop_
_entity_poly.entity_id
_entity_poly.type
_entity_poly.pdbx_seq_one_letter_code
_entity_poly.pdbx_strand_id
1 'polypeptide(L)'
;MLYITEDNRVKPYSYKKIANIYLLKHKYKEAKLYLAKIYINYPYYYKIHHISNLLPKIQSFKKSDKFNLTQNQKLKRALNLYYDSYYAESYKTIAGIKGSKAEMIRLKDMLKLKNPQFLNQLALFKSDLKKENLNKEKGLAKKYRKYLKLIPYVKAYYFYLTGNNAETIKILNKIFYKYGYLNKKESVMYQNIVWHEVLNNLKRNELIEARKNLLGLIKITSGKSPNYTKYLFWYGIDLKKLNFIKYAAFYFKMANAIAPLSYYGIMSKLELGHNAINFEKAGFHYLKLKDTVNDAHSITDKFSISIGIRRYILLKTFLKLKIFTLASYELNKILEIHKIKDNKYFLIKLVNLFNKYKDYKDAASLSSFLINNKFLSRKFLYFLYPRPFYDYAKKYAEKYNVPVNLLYSIMRQESLFDPVCSSGAGAIGLMQIMSPTGYYIADKVGCAYFSPHSLYNSSLNIKFGSYYISSLLNEFGRKKYLAIASYNAGPGAVSYWKNNILNNENKLLFIESIPFNQTRNYVKMVLRNYYVYNALYKR
;
A
#
# COMPACT_ATOMS: atom_id res chain seq x y z
N MET A 1 23.87 56.48 -24.11
CA MET A 1 23.47 56.21 -22.72
C MET A 1 23.38 54.71 -22.46
N LEU A 2 24.29 54.19 -21.63
CA LEU A 2 24.23 52.83 -21.08
C LEU A 2 23.61 52.96 -19.69
N TYR A 3 22.40 52.44 -19.49
CA TYR A 3 21.84 52.28 -18.14
C TYR A 3 22.59 51.16 -17.43
N ILE A 4 23.47 51.54 -16.50
CA ILE A 4 24.03 50.69 -15.47
C ILE A 4 23.15 50.91 -14.23
N THR A 5 22.49 49.87 -13.76
CA THR A 5 21.75 49.89 -12.48
C THR A 5 22.59 49.21 -11.39
N GLU A 6 22.51 49.74 -10.18
CA GLU A 6 23.38 49.60 -8.99
C GLU A 6 23.49 48.22 -8.31
N ASP A 7 23.39 47.12 -9.06
CA ASP A 7 23.90 45.83 -8.61
C ASP A 7 24.75 45.32 -9.77
N ASN A 8 26.05 45.07 -9.55
CA ASN A 8 27.12 44.86 -10.55
C ASN A 8 26.94 43.60 -11.44
N ARG A 9 25.71 43.22 -11.75
CA ARG A 9 25.29 42.19 -12.70
C ARG A 9 24.85 42.87 -13.98
N VAL A 10 25.80 43.01 -14.89
CA VAL A 10 25.53 43.42 -16.28
C VAL A 10 24.39 42.54 -16.83
N LYS A 11 23.28 43.17 -17.23
CA LYS A 11 22.09 42.48 -17.76
C LYS A 11 22.45 41.68 -19.03
N PRO A 12 21.80 40.53 -19.30
CA PRO A 12 22.15 39.69 -20.44
C PRO A 12 22.04 40.41 -21.81
N TYR A 13 21.11 41.36 -21.93
CA TYR A 13 21.00 42.23 -23.11
C TYR A 13 22.25 43.10 -23.32
N SER A 14 22.85 43.62 -22.25
CA SER A 14 24.07 44.41 -22.32
C SER A 14 25.24 43.58 -22.83
N TYR A 15 25.38 42.33 -22.38
CA TYR A 15 26.38 41.41 -22.94
C TYR A 15 26.15 41.12 -24.43
N LYS A 16 24.88 40.96 -24.87
CA LYS A 16 24.55 40.76 -26.29
C LYS A 16 24.93 41.98 -27.13
N LYS A 17 24.62 43.19 -26.65
CA LYS A 17 24.96 44.45 -27.32
C LYS A 17 26.47 44.62 -27.46
N ILE A 18 27.22 44.36 -26.39
CA ILE A 18 28.68 44.40 -26.41
C ILE A 18 29.25 43.37 -27.40
N ALA A 19 28.74 42.14 -27.38
CA ALA A 19 29.15 41.11 -28.34
C ALA A 19 28.94 41.55 -29.80
N ASN A 20 27.80 42.17 -30.12
CA ASN A 20 27.51 42.69 -31.46
C ASN A 20 28.48 43.80 -31.88
N ILE A 21 28.86 44.71 -30.97
CA ILE A 21 29.84 45.77 -31.26
C ILE A 21 31.20 45.15 -31.62
N TYR A 22 31.65 44.15 -30.86
CA TYR A 22 32.90 43.47 -31.17
C TYR A 22 32.83 42.68 -32.49
N LEU A 23 31.68 42.08 -32.82
CA LEU A 23 31.47 41.43 -34.13
C LEU A 23 31.57 42.43 -35.29
N LEU A 24 30.96 43.61 -35.19
CA LEU A 24 31.05 44.68 -36.20
C LEU A 24 32.48 45.19 -36.39
N LYS A 25 33.30 45.14 -35.34
CA LYS A 25 34.72 45.52 -35.36
C LYS A 25 35.66 44.36 -35.72
N HIS A 26 35.13 43.22 -36.16
CA HIS A 26 35.91 42.00 -36.46
C HIS A 26 36.76 41.47 -35.28
N LYS A 27 36.43 41.85 -34.04
CA LYS A 27 37.08 41.41 -32.79
C LYS A 27 36.41 40.15 -32.24
N TYR A 28 36.61 39.04 -32.93
CA TYR A 28 35.83 37.81 -32.70
C TYR A 28 36.12 37.11 -31.36
N LYS A 29 37.34 37.24 -30.82
CA LYS A 29 37.74 36.61 -29.55
C LYS A 29 36.97 37.21 -28.38
N GLU A 30 36.86 38.53 -28.36
CA GLU A 30 36.12 39.30 -27.37
C GLU A 30 34.62 39.06 -27.48
N ALA A 31 34.08 39.06 -28.71
CA ALA A 31 32.67 38.72 -28.94
C ALA A 31 32.32 37.33 -28.37
N LYS A 32 33.18 36.31 -28.61
CA LYS A 32 32.99 34.95 -28.10
C LYS A 32 32.95 34.89 -26.57
N LEU A 33 33.77 35.68 -25.87
CA LEU A 33 33.77 35.73 -24.39
C LEU A 33 32.43 36.23 -23.83
N TYR A 34 31.87 37.27 -24.42
CA TYR A 34 30.58 37.81 -23.99
C TYR A 34 29.41 36.87 -24.30
N LEU A 35 29.41 36.22 -25.47
CA LEU A 35 28.41 35.21 -25.81
C LEU A 35 28.49 33.98 -24.88
N ALA A 36 29.70 33.57 -24.47
CA ALA A 36 29.89 32.48 -23.50
C ALA A 36 29.31 32.82 -22.12
N LYS A 37 29.48 34.06 -21.66
CA LYS A 37 28.90 34.54 -20.40
C LYS A 37 27.37 34.46 -20.43
N ILE A 38 26.74 34.80 -21.56
CA ILE A 38 25.29 34.67 -21.73
C ILE A 38 24.87 33.20 -21.73
N TYR A 39 25.59 32.35 -22.46
CA TYR A 39 25.29 30.91 -22.54
C TYR A 39 25.37 30.18 -21.19
N ILE A 40 26.32 30.56 -20.33
CA ILE A 40 26.52 29.95 -19.00
C ILE A 40 25.56 30.54 -17.97
N ASN A 41 25.47 31.87 -17.89
CA ASN A 41 24.78 32.54 -16.78
C ASN A 41 23.30 32.78 -17.06
N TYR A 42 22.89 32.87 -18.34
CA TYR A 42 21.52 33.21 -18.75
C TYR A 42 21.05 32.29 -19.89
N PRO A 43 20.98 30.96 -19.66
CA PRO A 43 20.71 29.99 -20.71
C PRO A 43 19.31 30.15 -21.33
N TYR A 44 18.30 30.57 -20.57
CA TYR A 44 17.00 30.93 -21.12
C TYR A 44 17.09 32.08 -22.14
N TYR A 45 17.72 33.20 -21.74
CA TYR A 45 17.95 34.36 -22.60
C TYR A 45 18.72 33.99 -23.87
N TYR A 46 19.74 33.14 -23.74
CA TYR A 46 20.50 32.62 -24.88
C TYR A 46 19.61 31.91 -25.92
N LYS A 47 18.64 31.12 -25.44
CA LYS A 47 17.74 30.31 -26.28
C LYS A 47 16.68 31.17 -26.96
N ILE A 48 15.92 31.96 -26.21
CA ILE A 48 14.78 32.73 -26.74
C ILE A 48 15.21 33.83 -27.72
N HIS A 49 16.44 34.34 -27.58
CA HIS A 49 16.96 35.38 -28.46
C HIS A 49 17.87 34.83 -29.56
N HIS A 50 17.83 33.51 -29.79
CA HIS A 50 18.56 32.81 -30.84
C HIS A 50 20.04 33.23 -30.92
N ILE A 51 20.69 33.40 -29.76
CA ILE A 51 22.06 33.94 -29.68
C ILE A 51 23.07 33.02 -30.37
N SER A 52 22.73 31.73 -30.52
CA SER A 52 23.48 30.79 -31.35
C SER A 52 23.70 31.27 -32.79
N ASN A 53 22.81 32.10 -33.33
CA ASN A 53 22.88 32.60 -34.70
C ASN A 53 23.95 33.68 -34.89
N LEU A 54 24.53 34.20 -33.80
CA LEU A 54 25.66 35.13 -33.85
C LEU A 54 27.01 34.42 -34.01
N LEU A 55 27.08 33.10 -33.73
CA LEU A 55 28.33 32.32 -33.78
C LEU A 55 28.88 32.06 -35.20
N PRO A 56 28.06 31.81 -36.24
CA PRO A 56 28.56 31.62 -37.60
C PRO A 56 29.28 32.84 -38.19
N LYS A 57 29.10 34.04 -37.61
CA LYS A 57 29.79 35.26 -38.03
C LYS A 57 31.26 35.32 -37.61
N ILE A 58 31.77 34.27 -36.95
CA ILE A 58 33.15 34.13 -36.52
C ILE A 58 33.85 33.18 -37.51
N GLN A 59 34.82 33.70 -38.28
CA GLN A 59 35.46 33.01 -39.42
C GLN A 59 36.14 31.65 -39.09
N SER A 60 36.36 31.32 -37.82
CA SER A 60 37.02 30.08 -37.36
C SER A 60 36.10 29.09 -36.63
N PHE A 61 34.77 29.21 -36.77
CA PHE A 61 33.82 28.48 -35.94
C PHE A 61 33.33 27.15 -36.56
N LYS A 62 33.70 25.99 -35.99
CA LYS A 62 33.00 24.72 -36.25
C LYS A 62 31.84 24.55 -35.26
N LYS A 63 30.73 23.92 -35.68
CA LYS A 63 29.53 23.70 -34.83
C LYS A 63 29.82 22.91 -33.55
N SER A 64 30.87 22.08 -33.58
CA SER A 64 31.46 21.34 -32.45
C SER A 64 32.14 22.22 -31.40
N ASP A 65 32.56 23.44 -31.77
CA ASP A 65 33.40 24.31 -30.94
C ASP A 65 32.59 25.25 -30.04
N LYS A 66 31.31 24.92 -29.81
CA LYS A 66 30.40 25.71 -28.96
C LYS A 66 30.93 25.76 -27.54
N PHE A 67 31.56 26.90 -27.21
CA PHE A 67 32.09 27.29 -25.91
C PHE A 67 32.72 26.12 -25.14
N ASN A 68 34.02 25.89 -25.29
CA ASN A 68 34.74 24.89 -24.49
C ASN A 68 34.70 25.25 -23.00
N LEU A 69 33.65 24.79 -22.30
CA LEU A 69 33.38 25.10 -20.91
C LEU A 69 34.20 24.21 -19.97
N THR A 70 34.75 24.79 -18.91
CA THR A 70 35.33 24.03 -17.79
C THR A 70 34.25 23.26 -17.02
N GLN A 71 34.62 22.24 -16.24
CA GLN A 71 33.64 21.50 -15.42
C GLN A 71 32.84 22.41 -14.48
N ASN A 72 33.50 23.41 -13.88
CA ASN A 72 32.83 24.40 -13.02
C ASN A 72 31.81 25.26 -13.79
N GLN A 73 32.14 25.65 -15.03
CA GLN A 73 31.23 26.40 -15.89
C GLN A 73 30.05 25.53 -16.38
N LYS A 74 30.28 24.26 -16.70
CA LYS A 74 29.22 23.29 -17.02
C LYS A 74 28.26 23.12 -15.85
N LEU A 75 28.81 22.99 -14.63
CA LEU A 75 28.01 22.88 -13.40
C LEU A 75 27.19 24.15 -13.15
N LYS A 76 27.79 25.33 -13.30
CA LYS A 76 27.10 26.62 -13.14
C LYS A 76 25.97 26.77 -14.16
N ARG A 77 26.22 26.45 -15.43
CA ARG A 77 25.21 26.46 -16.49
C ARG A 77 24.05 25.50 -16.18
N ALA A 78 24.36 24.28 -15.78
CA ALA A 78 23.34 23.29 -15.45
C ALA A 78 22.45 23.72 -14.29
N LEU A 79 23.04 24.36 -13.27
CA LEU A 79 22.30 24.93 -12.15
C LEU A 79 21.32 26.01 -12.63
N ASN A 80 21.75 26.90 -13.54
CA ASN A 80 20.89 27.93 -14.09
C ASN A 80 19.79 27.36 -14.97
N LEU A 81 20.09 26.39 -15.86
CA LEU A 81 19.08 25.64 -16.63
C LEU A 81 18.05 24.97 -15.73
N TYR A 82 18.49 24.42 -14.59
CA TYR A 82 17.62 23.80 -13.62
C TYR A 82 16.67 24.84 -13.00
N TYR A 83 17.16 26.02 -12.62
CA TYR A 83 16.33 27.10 -12.07
C TYR A 83 15.38 27.70 -13.11
N ASP A 84 15.79 27.74 -14.37
CA ASP A 84 14.96 28.17 -15.49
C ASP A 84 13.94 27.09 -15.92
N SER A 85 13.79 26.00 -15.17
CA SER A 85 12.85 24.89 -15.42
C SER A 85 13.12 24.05 -16.68
N TYR A 86 14.36 24.02 -17.18
CA TYR A 86 14.78 23.17 -18.30
C TYR A 86 15.49 21.88 -17.80
N TYR A 87 14.75 21.07 -17.06
CA TYR A 87 15.28 19.93 -16.29
C TYR A 87 16.03 18.90 -17.14
N ALA A 88 15.44 18.43 -18.24
CA ALA A 88 16.07 17.44 -19.12
C ALA A 88 17.40 17.94 -19.72
N GLU A 89 17.49 19.24 -20.02
CA GLU A 89 18.71 19.85 -20.56
C GLU A 89 19.76 20.06 -19.47
N SER A 90 19.33 20.42 -18.26
CA SER A 90 20.19 20.49 -17.08
C SER A 90 20.85 19.14 -16.80
N TYR A 91 20.05 18.06 -16.77
CA TYR A 91 20.52 16.69 -16.57
C TYR A 91 21.55 16.27 -17.62
N LYS A 92 21.24 16.48 -18.91
CA LYS A 92 22.16 16.19 -20.02
C LYS A 92 23.49 16.95 -19.87
N THR A 93 23.45 18.19 -19.37
CA THR A 93 24.65 19.03 -19.20
C THR A 93 25.60 18.51 -18.11
N ILE A 94 25.09 17.75 -17.12
CA ILE A 94 25.89 17.22 -16.00
C ILE A 94 26.09 15.70 -16.04
N ALA A 95 25.57 15.04 -17.06
CA ALA A 95 25.83 13.63 -17.32
C ALA A 95 27.34 13.39 -17.40
N GLY A 96 27.87 12.54 -16.52
CA GLY A 96 29.31 12.23 -16.43
C GLY A 96 30.16 13.13 -15.51
N ILE A 97 29.61 14.20 -14.92
CA ILE A 97 30.35 15.04 -13.96
C ILE A 97 30.28 14.41 -12.55
N LYS A 98 31.44 14.08 -11.95
CA LYS A 98 31.55 13.55 -10.59
C LYS A 98 31.53 14.68 -9.54
N GLY A 99 31.03 14.41 -8.34
CA GLY A 99 31.08 15.34 -7.20
C GLY A 99 29.72 15.75 -6.62
N SER A 100 29.73 16.16 -5.35
CA SER A 100 28.55 16.34 -4.50
C SER A 100 27.49 17.31 -5.05
N LYS A 101 27.90 18.38 -5.75
CA LYS A 101 26.98 19.34 -6.37
C LYS A 101 26.26 18.76 -7.60
N ALA A 102 26.95 18.01 -8.45
CA ALA A 102 26.36 17.37 -9.63
C ALA A 102 25.45 16.20 -9.25
N GLU A 103 25.84 15.41 -8.24
CA GLU A 103 24.99 14.36 -7.65
C GLU A 103 23.72 14.94 -7.04
N MET A 104 23.81 16.06 -6.33
CA MET A 104 22.64 16.72 -5.75
C MET A 104 21.65 17.19 -6.83
N ILE A 105 22.11 17.78 -7.94
CA ILE A 105 21.21 18.21 -9.03
C ILE A 105 20.52 16.99 -9.68
N ARG A 106 21.24 15.89 -9.90
CA ARG A 106 20.66 14.62 -10.40
C ARG A 106 19.64 14.02 -9.43
N LEU A 107 19.94 14.01 -8.13
CA LEU A 107 19.03 13.58 -7.06
C LEU A 107 17.76 14.45 -7.00
N LYS A 108 17.88 15.76 -7.19
CA LYS A 108 16.73 16.69 -7.19
C LYS A 108 15.75 16.39 -8.33
N ASP A 109 16.27 16.11 -9.52
CA ASP A 109 15.49 15.81 -10.73
C ASP A 109 14.77 14.46 -10.63
N MET A 110 15.47 13.43 -10.13
CA MET A 110 14.89 12.09 -9.91
C MET A 110 13.72 12.06 -8.92
N LEU A 111 13.62 13.03 -8.02
CA LEU A 111 12.61 13.04 -6.95
C LEU A 111 11.31 13.78 -7.32
N LYS A 112 11.19 14.39 -8.52
CA LYS A 112 10.00 15.17 -8.96
C LYS A 112 9.50 16.20 -7.93
N LEU A 113 10.40 16.74 -7.10
CA LEU A 113 10.05 17.73 -6.08
C LEU A 113 9.93 19.10 -6.75
N LYS A 114 8.69 19.56 -6.95
CA LYS A 114 8.34 20.83 -7.64
C LYS A 114 8.81 22.13 -6.93
N ASN A 115 9.75 22.11 -5.97
CA ASN A 115 10.15 23.33 -5.26
C ASN A 115 11.68 23.52 -5.15
N PRO A 116 12.29 24.37 -6.00
CA PRO A 116 13.72 24.69 -6.01
C PRO A 116 14.24 25.53 -4.82
N GLN A 117 13.38 26.29 -4.12
CA GLN A 117 13.81 27.15 -3.00
C GLN A 117 14.28 26.35 -1.78
N PHE A 118 13.76 25.13 -1.63
CA PHE A 118 13.96 24.29 -0.48
C PHE A 118 15.43 23.95 -0.19
N LEU A 119 16.25 23.79 -1.24
CA LEU A 119 17.62 23.29 -1.10
C LEU A 119 18.69 24.39 -1.23
N ASN A 120 18.36 25.55 -1.82
CA ASN A 120 19.25 26.72 -1.79
C ASN A 120 19.39 27.24 -0.35
N GLN A 121 18.30 27.27 0.39
CA GLN A 121 18.30 27.63 1.82
C GLN A 121 19.09 26.62 2.67
N LEU A 122 19.13 25.35 2.27
CA LEU A 122 19.81 24.29 3.02
C LEU A 122 21.32 24.18 2.72
N ALA A 123 21.76 24.62 1.53
CA ALA A 123 23.17 24.72 1.15
C ALA A 123 23.84 25.98 1.76
N LEU A 124 23.14 27.12 1.76
CA LEU A 124 23.56 28.33 2.49
C LEU A 124 23.68 28.04 3.99
N PHE A 125 22.69 27.35 4.57
CA PHE A 125 22.71 26.92 5.98
C PHE A 125 23.95 26.09 6.39
N LYS A 126 24.49 25.24 5.50
CA LYS A 126 25.71 24.45 5.78
C LYS A 126 27.00 25.25 5.71
N SER A 127 27.05 26.30 4.88
CA SER A 127 28.18 27.23 4.88
C SER A 127 28.14 28.16 6.08
N ASP A 128 26.94 28.54 6.52
CA ASP A 128 26.75 29.51 7.61
C ASP A 128 26.99 28.85 8.98
N LEU A 129 26.59 27.59 9.17
CA LEU A 129 26.95 26.77 10.35
C LEU A 129 28.46 26.58 10.57
N LYS A 130 29.26 26.70 9.49
CA LYS A 130 30.72 26.60 9.57
C LYS A 130 31.39 27.94 9.87
N LYS A 131 30.67 29.06 9.76
CA LYS A 131 31.28 30.38 9.73
C LYS A 131 31.06 31.24 10.97
N GLU A 132 29.98 31.14 11.75
CA GLU A 132 29.80 32.06 12.88
C GLU A 132 29.09 31.49 14.13
N ASN A 133 29.47 32.08 15.27
CA ASN A 133 29.02 31.83 16.65
C ASN A 133 27.51 31.58 16.79
N LEU A 134 27.19 30.44 17.41
CA LEU A 134 25.86 29.85 17.64
C LEU A 134 24.85 30.66 18.48
N ASN A 135 25.11 31.93 18.81
CA ASN A 135 24.34 32.67 19.81
C ASN A 135 23.42 33.79 19.29
N LYS A 136 23.51 34.24 18.03
CA LYS A 136 22.75 35.42 17.55
C LYS A 136 21.52 35.19 16.68
N GLU A 137 21.24 33.99 16.16
CA GLU A 137 20.01 33.75 15.37
C GLU A 137 19.15 32.57 15.88
N LYS A 138 18.54 32.75 17.05
CA LYS A 138 17.53 31.80 17.58
C LYS A 138 16.31 31.64 16.64
N GLY A 139 16.06 32.57 15.71
CA GLY A 139 14.92 32.57 14.78
C GLY A 139 15.11 31.67 13.54
N LEU A 140 16.22 31.78 12.82
CA LEU A 140 16.45 31.05 11.56
C LEU A 140 16.73 29.55 11.79
N ALA A 141 17.56 29.22 12.79
CA ALA A 141 17.83 27.83 13.16
C ALA A 141 16.54 27.09 13.59
N LYS A 142 15.59 27.79 14.22
CA LYS A 142 14.27 27.27 14.59
C LYS A 142 13.38 27.03 13.36
N LYS A 143 13.43 27.91 12.36
CA LYS A 143 12.66 27.82 11.09
C LYS A 143 13.09 26.63 10.21
N TYR A 144 14.39 26.31 10.15
CA TYR A 144 14.94 25.30 9.23
C TYR A 144 15.32 23.94 9.86
N ARG A 145 15.29 23.82 11.19
CA ARG A 145 15.47 22.53 11.92
C ARG A 145 14.56 21.41 11.40
N LYS A 146 13.36 21.73 10.91
CA LYS A 146 12.40 20.75 10.36
C LYS A 146 12.95 20.01 9.13
N TYR A 147 13.82 20.65 8.37
CA TYR A 147 14.27 20.15 7.07
C TYR A 147 15.57 19.37 7.11
N LEU A 148 16.46 19.66 8.06
CA LEU A 148 17.61 18.82 8.37
C LEU A 148 17.19 17.41 8.82
N LYS A 149 16.02 17.29 9.46
CA LYS A 149 15.42 16.01 9.83
C LYS A 149 15.02 15.17 8.59
N LEU A 150 14.81 15.78 7.42
CA LEU A 150 14.38 15.09 6.19
C LEU A 150 15.54 14.56 5.33
N ILE A 151 16.77 15.04 5.52
CA ILE A 151 17.92 14.61 4.70
C ILE A 151 18.18 13.11 4.83
N PRO A 152 18.22 12.52 6.04
CA PRO A 152 18.40 11.08 6.18
C PRO A 152 17.29 10.29 5.48
N TYR A 153 16.04 10.74 5.60
CA TYR A 153 14.90 10.12 4.90
C TYR A 153 15.09 10.08 3.38
N VAL A 154 15.44 11.21 2.76
CA VAL A 154 15.61 11.29 1.31
C VAL A 154 16.73 10.36 0.83
N LYS A 155 17.83 10.25 1.59
CA LYS A 155 18.91 9.30 1.29
C LYS A 155 18.45 7.84 1.40
N ALA A 156 17.74 7.49 2.48
CA ALA A 156 17.20 6.14 2.65
C ALA A 156 16.24 5.76 1.50
N TYR A 157 15.39 6.69 1.09
CA TYR A 157 14.45 6.51 -0.01
C TYR A 157 15.15 6.33 -1.36
N TYR A 158 16.22 7.09 -1.63
CA TYR A 158 17.04 6.90 -2.83
C TYR A 158 17.61 5.48 -2.89
N PHE A 159 18.28 5.03 -1.84
CA PHE A 159 18.86 3.69 -1.80
C PHE A 159 17.81 2.59 -1.87
N TYR A 160 16.61 2.84 -1.32
CA TYR A 160 15.49 1.92 -1.41
C TYR A 160 15.03 1.75 -2.87
N LEU A 161 14.93 2.85 -3.62
CA LEU A 161 14.55 2.81 -5.04
C LEU A 161 15.63 2.20 -5.93
N THR A 162 16.91 2.32 -5.56
CA THR A 162 18.02 1.70 -6.30
C THR A 162 18.33 0.27 -5.87
N GLY A 163 17.55 -0.30 -4.93
CA GLY A 163 17.72 -1.68 -4.46
C GLY A 163 18.87 -1.89 -3.47
N ASN A 164 19.53 -0.82 -2.99
CA ASN A 164 20.59 -0.91 -1.99
C ASN A 164 20.01 -1.00 -0.56
N ASN A 165 19.44 -2.16 -0.26
CA ASN A 165 18.76 -2.46 1.00
C ASN A 165 19.65 -2.25 2.24
N ALA A 166 20.95 -2.59 2.16
CA ALA A 166 21.88 -2.47 3.27
C ALA A 166 22.08 -1.00 3.69
N GLU A 167 22.33 -0.11 2.74
CA GLU A 167 22.51 1.31 3.04
C GLU A 167 21.19 1.97 3.45
N THR A 168 20.04 1.54 2.88
CA THR A 168 18.72 1.96 3.34
C THR A 168 18.51 1.63 4.83
N ILE A 169 18.68 0.37 5.24
CA ILE A 169 18.50 -0.06 6.64
C ILE A 169 19.45 0.70 7.56
N LYS A 170 20.72 0.84 7.18
CA LYS A 170 21.73 1.57 7.97
C LYS A 170 21.30 3.01 8.25
N ILE A 171 20.77 3.72 7.25
CA ILE A 171 20.27 5.09 7.44
C ILE A 171 19.01 5.11 8.29
N LEU A 172 18.07 4.18 8.06
CA LEU A 172 16.84 4.08 8.86
C LEU A 172 17.13 3.76 10.33
N ASN A 173 18.06 2.85 10.61
CA ASN A 173 18.52 2.58 11.98
C ASN A 173 19.11 3.85 12.62
N LYS A 174 19.93 4.63 11.90
CA LYS A 174 20.45 5.90 12.41
C LYS A 174 19.34 6.91 12.73
N ILE A 175 18.28 6.97 11.91
CA ILE A 175 17.09 7.81 12.19
C ILE A 175 16.41 7.31 13.47
N PHE A 176 16.15 6.01 13.56
CA PHE A 176 15.50 5.41 14.72
C PHE A 176 16.29 5.64 16.02
N TYR A 177 17.59 5.38 16.05
CA TYR A 177 18.44 5.62 17.23
C TYR A 177 18.46 7.09 17.64
N LYS A 178 18.42 8.01 16.67
CA LYS A 178 18.46 9.44 16.95
C LYS A 178 17.13 9.99 17.49
N TYR A 179 16.00 9.48 17.01
CA TYR A 179 14.68 10.07 17.28
C TYR A 179 13.74 9.17 18.10
N GLY A 180 14.09 7.91 18.32
CA GLY A 180 13.27 6.92 19.00
C GLY A 180 12.11 6.35 18.16
N TYR A 181 11.91 6.83 16.93
CA TYR A 181 10.85 6.36 16.04
C TYR A 181 11.21 6.55 14.56
N LEU A 182 10.50 5.82 13.71
CA LEU A 182 10.44 6.04 12.25
C LEU A 182 9.06 6.60 11.90
N ASN A 183 9.01 7.59 11.02
CA ASN A 183 7.74 8.06 10.48
C ASN A 183 7.08 6.97 9.59
N LYS A 184 5.83 7.19 9.17
CA LYS A 184 5.06 6.19 8.41
C LYS A 184 5.79 5.69 7.15
N LYS A 185 6.45 6.57 6.38
CA LYS A 185 7.14 6.18 5.15
C LYS A 185 8.44 5.44 5.44
N GLU A 186 9.21 5.91 6.42
CA GLU A 186 10.43 5.27 6.90
C GLU A 186 10.16 3.86 7.43
N SER A 187 9.12 3.74 8.26
CA SER A 187 8.70 2.47 8.85
C SER A 187 8.26 1.48 7.78
N VAL A 188 7.53 1.91 6.74
CA VAL A 188 7.14 1.03 5.63
C VAL A 188 8.36 0.54 4.83
N MET A 189 9.32 1.43 4.51
CA MET A 189 10.56 1.01 3.82
C MET A 189 11.33 -0.03 4.63
N TYR A 190 11.52 0.24 5.93
CA TYR A 190 12.20 -0.67 6.84
C TYR A 190 11.48 -2.03 6.89
N GLN A 191 10.17 -1.99 7.11
CA GLN A 191 9.34 -3.20 7.21
C GLN A 191 9.42 -4.05 5.96
N ASN A 192 9.35 -3.46 4.76
CA ASN A 192 9.44 -4.20 3.51
C ASN A 192 10.77 -4.94 3.39
N ILE A 193 11.89 -4.24 3.58
CA ILE A 193 13.23 -4.84 3.43
C ILE A 193 13.44 -5.92 4.49
N VAL A 194 13.26 -5.57 5.76
CA VAL A 194 13.59 -6.47 6.88
C VAL A 194 12.64 -7.67 6.93
N TRP A 195 11.39 -7.53 6.50
CA TRP A 195 10.48 -8.67 6.38
C TRP A 195 10.95 -9.69 5.32
N HIS A 196 11.48 -9.23 4.19
CA HIS A 196 12.06 -10.13 3.19
C HIS A 196 13.27 -10.88 3.74
N GLU A 197 14.13 -10.20 4.50
CA GLU A 197 15.28 -10.82 5.17
C GLU A 197 14.84 -11.88 6.19
N VAL A 198 13.86 -11.56 7.04
CA VAL A 198 13.26 -12.53 7.99
C VAL A 198 12.78 -13.78 7.26
N LEU A 199 12.06 -13.63 6.15
CA LEU A 199 11.57 -14.78 5.39
C LEU A 199 12.70 -15.64 4.82
N ASN A 200 13.76 -15.02 4.30
CA ASN A 200 14.92 -15.75 3.79
C ASN A 200 15.63 -16.52 4.90
N ASN A 201 15.86 -15.88 6.04
CA ASN A 201 16.50 -16.50 7.21
C ASN A 201 15.64 -17.68 7.70
N LEU A 202 14.33 -17.52 7.81
CA LEU A 202 13.42 -18.61 8.21
C LEU A 202 13.38 -19.78 7.22
N LYS A 203 13.56 -19.52 5.92
CA LYS A 203 13.67 -20.57 4.88
C LYS A 203 14.98 -21.35 5.00
N ARG A 204 16.07 -20.67 5.35
CA ARG A 204 17.41 -21.25 5.59
C ARG A 204 17.59 -21.82 7.00
N ASN A 205 16.56 -21.71 7.84
CA ASN A 205 16.59 -22.09 9.25
C ASN A 205 17.60 -21.30 10.11
N GLU A 206 17.94 -20.07 9.69
CA GLU A 206 18.77 -19.10 10.42
C GLU A 206 17.91 -18.35 11.47
N LEU A 207 17.52 -19.07 12.53
CA LEU A 207 16.52 -18.59 13.50
C LEU A 207 17.02 -17.38 14.31
N ILE A 208 18.30 -17.31 14.66
CA ILE A 208 18.83 -16.22 15.49
C ILE A 208 18.74 -14.87 14.76
N GLU A 209 19.13 -14.83 13.48
CA GLU A 209 19.07 -13.67 12.61
C GLU A 209 17.62 -13.28 12.33
N ALA A 210 16.75 -14.26 12.03
CA ALA A 210 15.31 -14.03 11.87
C ALA A 210 14.71 -13.37 13.12
N ARG A 211 15.04 -13.88 14.30
CA ARG A 211 14.59 -13.36 15.60
C ARG A 211 15.02 -11.92 15.85
N LYS A 212 16.28 -11.60 15.58
CA LYS A 212 16.83 -10.23 15.73
C LYS A 212 16.08 -9.25 14.85
N ASN A 213 15.85 -9.62 13.59
CA ASN A 213 15.14 -8.79 12.63
C ASN A 213 13.64 -8.65 12.98
N LEU A 214 12.99 -9.72 13.46
CA LEU A 214 11.61 -9.68 13.96
C LEU A 214 11.46 -8.73 15.16
N LEU A 215 12.41 -8.71 16.11
CA LEU A 215 12.41 -7.75 17.22
C LEU A 215 12.51 -6.31 16.73
N GLY A 216 13.36 -6.06 15.73
CA GLY A 216 13.45 -4.75 15.08
C GLY A 216 12.09 -4.32 14.49
N LEU A 217 11.45 -5.22 13.75
CA LEU A 217 10.12 -5.00 13.17
C LEU A 217 9.04 -4.70 14.23
N ILE A 218 9.02 -5.46 15.33
CA ILE A 218 8.08 -5.23 16.44
C ILE A 218 8.29 -3.85 17.05
N LYS A 219 9.54 -3.44 17.31
CA LYS A 219 9.87 -2.14 17.93
C LYS A 219 9.41 -0.93 17.12
N ILE A 220 9.54 -0.99 15.79
CA ILE A 220 9.22 0.15 14.92
C ILE A 220 7.76 0.19 14.44
N THR A 221 7.00 -0.88 14.69
CA THR A 221 5.65 -1.03 14.16
C THR A 221 4.64 -0.65 15.22
N SER A 222 3.74 0.29 14.88
CA SER A 222 2.66 0.68 15.78
C SER A 222 1.79 -0.52 16.17
N GLY A 223 1.46 -0.64 17.46
CA GLY A 223 0.58 -1.70 17.97
C GLY A 223 -0.82 -1.74 17.33
N LYS A 224 -1.25 -0.66 16.68
CA LYS A 224 -2.52 -0.59 15.92
C LYS A 224 -2.40 -1.14 14.49
N SER A 225 -1.19 -1.41 14.01
CA SER A 225 -0.94 -1.90 12.64
C SER A 225 -1.24 -3.39 12.50
N PRO A 226 -1.90 -3.84 11.41
CA PRO A 226 -2.05 -5.27 11.12
C PRO A 226 -0.71 -6.02 11.07
N ASN A 227 0.36 -5.36 10.63
CA ASN A 227 1.71 -5.95 10.59
C ASN A 227 2.28 -6.21 11.98
N TYR A 228 1.85 -5.49 13.01
CA TYR A 228 2.33 -5.74 14.37
C TYR A 228 1.94 -7.15 14.84
N THR A 229 0.68 -7.53 14.61
CA THR A 229 0.17 -8.87 14.94
C THR A 229 0.90 -9.95 14.13
N LYS A 230 1.21 -9.66 12.86
CA LYS A 230 2.04 -10.53 12.01
C LYS A 230 3.41 -10.80 12.64
N TYR A 231 4.12 -9.75 13.04
CA TYR A 231 5.49 -9.88 13.56
C TYR A 231 5.51 -10.57 14.93
N LEU A 232 4.53 -10.30 15.81
CA LEU A 232 4.37 -11.04 17.06
C LEU A 232 4.15 -12.54 16.82
N PHE A 233 3.26 -12.89 15.87
CA PHE A 233 3.02 -14.29 15.51
C PHE A 233 4.30 -14.97 15.00
N TRP A 234 5.00 -14.36 14.05
CA TRP A 234 6.22 -14.94 13.50
C TRP A 234 7.37 -15.01 14.51
N TYR A 235 7.44 -14.07 15.45
CA TYR A 235 8.36 -14.16 16.59
C TYR A 235 8.02 -15.32 17.52
N GLY A 236 6.73 -15.59 17.76
CA GLY A 236 6.29 -16.78 18.47
C GLY A 236 6.65 -18.08 17.74
N ILE A 237 6.48 -18.13 16.41
CA ILE A 237 6.88 -19.29 15.59
C ILE A 237 8.39 -19.54 15.68
N ASP A 238 9.21 -18.49 15.59
CA ASP A 238 10.66 -18.57 15.71
C ASP A 238 11.09 -19.11 17.09
N LEU A 239 10.55 -18.52 18.17
CA LEU A 239 10.80 -18.98 19.54
C LEU A 239 10.37 -20.44 19.75
N LYS A 240 9.24 -20.85 19.17
CA LYS A 240 8.76 -22.24 19.26
C LYS A 240 9.75 -23.20 18.59
N LYS A 241 10.29 -22.85 17.42
CA LYS A 241 11.33 -23.65 16.73
C LYS A 241 12.63 -23.74 17.52
N LEU A 242 12.96 -22.69 18.27
CA LEU A 242 14.10 -22.66 19.21
C LEU A 242 13.77 -23.33 20.57
N ASN A 243 12.65 -24.03 20.69
CA ASN A 243 12.18 -24.70 21.91
C ASN A 243 11.88 -23.78 23.11
N PHE A 244 11.73 -22.47 22.89
CA PHE A 244 11.29 -21.50 23.92
C PHE A 244 9.76 -21.45 24.04
N ILE A 245 9.14 -22.58 24.37
CA ILE A 245 7.68 -22.79 24.30
C ILE A 245 6.87 -21.78 25.13
N LYS A 246 7.30 -21.49 26.37
CA LYS A 246 6.62 -20.52 27.26
C LYS A 246 6.61 -19.11 26.65
N TYR A 247 7.74 -18.67 26.10
CA TYR A 247 7.84 -17.38 25.44
C TYR A 247 7.03 -17.34 24.14
N ALA A 248 7.09 -18.38 23.31
CA ALA A 248 6.27 -18.49 22.12
C ALA A 248 4.76 -18.32 22.44
N ALA A 249 4.29 -19.02 23.49
CA ALA A 249 2.91 -18.92 23.95
C ALA A 249 2.53 -17.49 24.39
N PHE A 250 3.43 -16.76 25.05
CA PHE A 250 3.21 -15.35 25.42
C PHE A 250 2.94 -14.48 24.17
N TYR A 251 3.77 -14.59 23.13
CA TYR A 251 3.59 -13.80 21.90
C TYR A 251 2.35 -14.20 21.10
N PHE A 252 2.00 -15.49 21.08
CA PHE A 252 0.74 -15.93 20.49
C PHE A 252 -0.47 -15.34 21.23
N LYS A 253 -0.48 -15.36 22.57
CA LYS A 253 -1.53 -14.73 23.39
C LYS A 253 -1.63 -13.23 23.10
N MET A 254 -0.51 -12.52 23.01
CA MET A 254 -0.50 -11.10 22.65
C MET A 254 -1.10 -10.83 21.27
N ALA A 255 -0.64 -11.56 20.24
CA ALA A 255 -1.14 -11.41 18.87
C ALA A 255 -2.66 -11.67 18.80
N ASN A 256 -3.14 -12.72 19.47
CA ASN A 256 -4.57 -13.00 19.56
C ASN A 256 -5.34 -11.90 20.31
N ALA A 257 -4.83 -11.43 21.45
CA ALA A 257 -5.49 -10.39 22.24
C ALA A 257 -5.56 -9.03 21.53
N ILE A 258 -4.63 -8.74 20.60
CA ILE A 258 -4.62 -7.51 19.82
C ILE A 258 -5.65 -7.58 18.68
N ALA A 259 -5.63 -8.66 17.91
CA ALA A 259 -6.47 -8.79 16.72
C ALA A 259 -7.04 -10.22 16.59
N PRO A 260 -8.00 -10.62 17.45
CA PRO A 260 -8.42 -12.00 17.64
C PRO A 260 -9.02 -12.66 16.39
N LEU A 261 -9.65 -11.87 15.53
CA LEU A 261 -10.25 -12.33 14.28
C LEU A 261 -9.39 -12.01 13.05
N SER A 262 -8.17 -11.49 13.22
CA SER A 262 -7.21 -11.40 12.11
C SER A 262 -6.64 -12.78 11.77
N TYR A 263 -6.06 -12.95 10.58
CA TYR A 263 -5.40 -14.20 10.20
C TYR A 263 -4.37 -14.63 11.26
N TYR A 264 -3.45 -13.74 11.65
CA TYR A 264 -2.42 -14.05 12.63
C TYR A 264 -2.96 -14.24 14.04
N GLY A 265 -4.01 -13.51 14.45
CA GLY A 265 -4.66 -13.73 15.74
C GLY A 265 -5.31 -15.11 15.82
N ILE A 266 -5.95 -15.56 14.73
CA ILE A 266 -6.50 -16.91 14.62
C ILE A 266 -5.38 -17.96 14.63
N MET A 267 -4.34 -17.77 13.80
CA MET A 267 -3.23 -18.71 13.74
C MET A 267 -2.52 -18.83 15.10
N SER A 268 -2.31 -17.73 15.82
CA SER A 268 -1.79 -17.74 17.19
C SER A 268 -2.62 -18.61 18.14
N LYS A 269 -3.95 -18.57 18.02
CA LYS A 269 -4.83 -19.39 18.85
C LYS A 269 -4.70 -20.88 18.52
N LEU A 270 -4.55 -21.21 17.24
CA LEU A 270 -4.30 -22.59 16.79
C LEU A 270 -2.93 -23.10 17.28
N GLU A 271 -1.89 -22.25 17.24
CA GLU A 271 -0.55 -22.60 17.74
C GLU A 271 -0.49 -22.86 19.25
N LEU A 272 -1.44 -22.31 20.01
CA LEU A 272 -1.61 -22.56 21.45
C LEU A 272 -2.30 -23.91 21.76
N GLY A 273 -2.62 -24.73 20.75
CA GLY A 273 -3.25 -26.04 20.93
C GLY A 273 -4.77 -25.99 21.13
N HIS A 274 -5.41 -24.85 20.88
CA HIS A 274 -6.88 -24.79 20.90
C HIS A 274 -7.44 -25.45 19.63
N ASN A 275 -7.96 -26.68 19.79
CA ASN A 275 -8.56 -27.50 18.71
C ASN A 275 -9.78 -26.85 18.03
N ALA A 276 -10.38 -25.83 18.65
CA ALA A 276 -11.40 -24.97 18.07
C ALA A 276 -11.24 -23.54 18.58
N ILE A 277 -11.55 -22.55 17.74
CA ILE A 277 -11.64 -21.15 18.19
C ILE A 277 -12.88 -21.05 19.09
N ASN A 278 -12.71 -21.23 20.41
CA ASN A 278 -13.82 -21.03 21.34
C ASN A 278 -14.07 -19.52 21.53
N PHE A 279 -15.26 -19.02 21.17
CA PHE A 279 -15.66 -17.61 21.28
C PHE A 279 -16.37 -17.29 22.62
N GLU A 280 -16.35 -18.20 23.60
CA GLU A 280 -17.20 -18.12 24.81
C GLU A 280 -16.73 -17.17 25.91
N LYS A 281 -15.53 -16.58 25.84
CA LYS A 281 -15.02 -15.68 26.91
C LYS A 281 -14.62 -14.29 26.42
N ALA A 282 -15.53 -13.60 25.74
CA ALA A 282 -15.46 -12.14 25.63
C ALA A 282 -16.75 -11.57 26.22
N GLY A 283 -16.64 -11.01 27.43
CA GLY A 283 -17.74 -10.45 28.20
C GLY A 283 -18.47 -9.36 27.43
N PHE A 284 -19.62 -9.71 26.89
CA PHE A 284 -20.78 -8.83 26.93
C PHE A 284 -21.76 -9.52 27.86
N HIS A 285 -22.00 -8.92 29.03
CA HIS A 285 -23.27 -9.15 29.70
C HIS A 285 -24.36 -8.92 28.66
N TYR A 286 -25.25 -9.91 28.57
CA TYR A 286 -26.48 -9.91 27.80
C TYR A 286 -27.07 -8.50 27.70
N LEU A 287 -26.80 -7.78 26.62
CA LEU A 287 -27.76 -6.77 26.18
C LEU A 287 -28.87 -7.58 25.54
N LYS A 288 -29.95 -7.77 26.31
CA LYS A 288 -31.22 -8.28 25.78
C LYS A 288 -31.49 -7.47 24.52
N LEU A 289 -31.49 -8.16 23.37
CA LEU A 289 -31.89 -7.64 22.05
C LEU A 289 -33.33 -7.10 22.01
N LYS A 290 -34.02 -7.02 23.17
CA LYS A 290 -35.38 -6.50 23.32
C LYS A 290 -35.44 -4.99 23.64
N ASP A 291 -34.36 -4.34 24.10
CA ASP A 291 -34.47 -2.95 24.61
C ASP A 291 -34.00 -1.83 23.65
N THR A 292 -33.49 -2.16 22.46
CA THR A 292 -32.85 -1.17 21.56
C THR A 292 -33.81 -0.41 20.61
N VAL A 293 -35.13 -0.44 20.87
CA VAL A 293 -36.07 0.44 20.17
C VAL A 293 -35.95 1.89 20.68
N ASN A 294 -35.55 2.07 21.94
CA ASN A 294 -35.52 3.39 22.60
C ASN A 294 -34.19 4.16 22.50
N ASP A 295 -33.07 3.52 22.14
CA ASP A 295 -31.76 4.19 22.02
C ASP A 295 -31.60 5.08 20.77
N ALA A 296 -32.62 5.17 19.92
CA ALA A 296 -32.65 6.21 18.88
C ALA A 296 -32.63 7.63 19.47
N HIS A 297 -32.91 7.78 20.78
CA HIS A 297 -32.90 9.07 21.48
C HIS A 297 -31.56 9.43 22.15
N SER A 298 -30.59 8.53 22.25
CA SER A 298 -29.31 8.81 22.95
C SER A 298 -28.22 9.39 22.03
N ILE A 299 -28.58 9.85 20.82
CA ILE A 299 -27.68 10.51 19.87
C ILE A 299 -28.00 12.00 19.90
N THR A 300 -27.43 12.73 20.86
CA THR A 300 -27.61 14.19 21.02
C THR A 300 -26.45 14.95 20.38
N ASP A 301 -26.63 15.43 19.14
CA ASP A 301 -25.86 16.53 18.53
C ASP A 301 -26.70 17.13 17.35
N LYS A 302 -27.53 18.13 17.67
CA LYS A 302 -28.72 18.58 16.88
C LYS A 302 -28.50 19.03 15.43
N PHE A 303 -27.29 19.38 14.98
CA PHE A 303 -27.07 19.91 13.62
C PHE A 303 -26.70 18.85 12.57
N SER A 304 -26.13 17.71 13.00
CA SER A 304 -25.73 16.58 12.12
C SER A 304 -26.84 15.53 11.91
N ILE A 305 -27.94 15.67 12.66
CA ILE A 305 -29.04 14.69 12.77
C ILE A 305 -30.03 14.77 11.62
N SER A 306 -30.34 15.96 11.07
CA SER A 306 -31.39 16.07 10.03
C SER A 306 -31.01 15.37 8.72
N ILE A 307 -29.75 15.50 8.29
CA ILE A 307 -29.22 14.80 7.11
C ILE A 307 -29.04 13.31 7.39
N GLY A 308 -28.44 12.94 8.53
CA GLY A 308 -28.23 11.54 8.90
C GLY A 308 -29.54 10.74 9.01
N ILE A 309 -30.58 11.32 9.63
CA ILE A 309 -31.90 10.69 9.76
C ILE A 309 -32.58 10.55 8.40
N ARG A 310 -32.60 11.61 7.57
CA ARG A 310 -33.21 11.54 6.23
C ARG A 310 -32.57 10.45 5.38
N ARG A 311 -31.24 10.38 5.37
CA ARG A 311 -30.48 9.33 4.67
C ARG A 311 -30.77 7.93 5.22
N TYR A 312 -30.86 7.79 6.54
CA TYR A 312 -31.21 6.51 7.16
C TYR A 312 -32.65 6.07 6.84
N ILE A 313 -33.61 7.00 6.77
CA ILE A 313 -34.98 6.72 6.34
C ILE A 313 -34.97 6.26 4.87
N LEU A 314 -34.30 7.01 3.98
CA LEU A 314 -34.16 6.63 2.57
C LEU A 314 -33.51 5.26 2.40
N LEU A 315 -32.40 5.00 3.10
CA LEU A 315 -31.75 3.69 3.17
C LEU A 315 -32.76 2.59 3.53
N LYS A 316 -33.51 2.76 4.62
CA LYS A 316 -34.50 1.78 5.08
C LYS A 316 -35.62 1.58 4.06
N THR A 317 -36.05 2.65 3.38
CA THR A 317 -37.05 2.59 2.31
C THR A 317 -36.53 1.82 1.11
N PHE A 318 -35.34 2.14 0.61
CA PHE A 318 -34.73 1.42 -0.51
C PHE A 318 -34.49 -0.06 -0.18
N LEU A 319 -34.09 -0.40 1.04
CA LEU A 319 -33.98 -1.79 1.49
C LEU A 319 -35.32 -2.52 1.49
N LYS A 320 -36.41 -1.88 1.97
CA LYS A 320 -37.77 -2.46 1.91
C LYS A 320 -38.21 -2.73 0.48
N LEU A 321 -37.91 -1.80 -0.43
CA LEU A 321 -38.20 -1.90 -1.85
C LEU A 321 -37.22 -2.81 -2.61
N LYS A 322 -36.20 -3.36 -1.93
CA LYS A 322 -35.11 -4.16 -2.52
C LYS A 322 -34.32 -3.45 -3.62
N ILE A 323 -34.26 -2.11 -3.57
CA ILE A 323 -33.44 -1.29 -4.47
C ILE A 323 -32.06 -1.14 -3.84
N PHE A 324 -31.29 -2.24 -3.83
CA PHE A 324 -30.04 -2.33 -3.08
C PHE A 324 -28.97 -1.33 -3.55
N THR A 325 -28.95 -0.98 -4.84
CA THR A 325 -28.01 0.03 -5.37
C THR A 325 -28.18 1.40 -4.72
N LEU A 326 -29.43 1.87 -4.57
CA LEU A 326 -29.74 3.13 -3.89
C LEU A 326 -29.53 3.01 -2.37
N ALA A 327 -29.83 1.84 -1.80
CA ALA A 327 -29.52 1.57 -0.40
C ALA A 327 -28.00 1.68 -0.12
N SER A 328 -27.16 1.05 -0.94
CA SER A 328 -25.70 1.14 -0.84
C SER A 328 -25.21 2.58 -1.02
N TYR A 329 -25.82 3.35 -1.91
CA TYR A 329 -25.49 4.77 -2.09
C TYR A 329 -25.75 5.55 -0.80
N GLU A 330 -26.94 5.41 -0.19
CA GLU A 330 -27.24 6.08 1.08
C GLU A 330 -26.36 5.58 2.23
N LEU A 331 -26.04 4.29 2.26
CA LEU A 331 -25.09 3.74 3.22
C LEU A 331 -23.73 4.44 3.15
N ASN A 332 -23.18 4.60 1.94
CA ASN A 332 -21.90 5.28 1.75
C ASN A 332 -21.96 6.73 2.26
N LYS A 333 -23.06 7.43 2.00
CA LYS A 333 -23.28 8.79 2.49
C LYS A 333 -23.40 8.87 4.01
N ILE A 334 -24.02 7.87 4.65
CA ILE A 334 -24.04 7.75 6.11
C ILE A 334 -22.62 7.49 6.63
N LEU A 335 -21.86 6.61 6.01
CA LEU A 335 -20.49 6.26 6.43
C LEU A 335 -19.46 7.39 6.22
N GLU A 336 -19.72 8.35 5.32
CA GLU A 336 -18.90 9.56 5.13
C GLU A 336 -18.98 10.51 6.33
N ILE A 337 -20.03 10.43 7.15
CA ILE A 337 -20.18 11.26 8.35
C ILE A 337 -19.18 10.80 9.41
N HIS A 338 -18.08 11.57 9.53
CA HIS A 338 -17.04 11.38 10.55
C HIS A 338 -17.71 11.23 11.94
N LYS A 339 -17.41 10.11 12.64
CA LYS A 339 -18.00 9.57 13.89
C LYS A 339 -18.82 8.28 13.70
N ILE A 340 -19.48 8.06 12.55
CA ILE A 340 -20.36 6.88 12.39
C ILE A 340 -19.57 5.56 12.27
N LYS A 341 -18.43 5.56 11.56
CA LYS A 341 -17.57 4.38 11.43
C LYS A 341 -16.97 3.89 12.76
N ASP A 342 -16.89 4.76 13.75
CA ASP A 342 -16.39 4.43 15.09
C ASP A 342 -17.52 3.99 16.04
N ASN A 343 -18.79 4.24 15.67
CA ASN A 343 -19.95 3.83 16.43
C ASN A 343 -20.34 2.38 16.12
N LYS A 344 -19.80 1.46 16.93
CA LYS A 344 -20.00 0.01 16.77
C LYS A 344 -21.47 -0.39 16.89
N TYR A 345 -22.22 0.18 17.83
CA TYR A 345 -23.64 -0.14 18.01
C TYR A 345 -24.46 0.20 16.77
N PHE A 346 -24.17 1.34 16.15
CA PHE A 346 -24.83 1.75 14.92
C PHE A 346 -24.45 0.84 13.75
N LEU A 347 -23.18 0.48 13.59
CA LEU A 347 -22.73 -0.49 12.58
C LEU A 347 -23.41 -1.85 12.74
N ILE A 348 -23.58 -2.32 13.98
CA ILE A 348 -24.31 -3.57 14.30
C ILE A 348 -25.77 -3.47 13.85
N LYS A 349 -26.43 -2.35 14.16
CA LYS A 349 -27.81 -2.09 13.76
C LYS A 349 -27.97 -2.11 12.24
N LEU A 350 -27.03 -1.51 11.51
CA LEU A 350 -27.00 -1.56 10.06
C LEU A 350 -26.80 -2.97 9.53
N VAL A 351 -25.80 -3.72 10.02
CA VAL A 351 -25.58 -5.12 9.62
C VAL A 351 -26.85 -5.96 9.80
N ASN A 352 -27.53 -5.82 10.93
CA ASN A 352 -28.80 -6.52 11.19
C ASN A 352 -29.90 -6.09 10.21
N LEU A 353 -29.98 -4.79 9.88
CA LEU A 353 -30.94 -4.26 8.92
C LEU A 353 -30.73 -4.84 7.51
N PHE A 354 -29.50 -4.83 7.02
CA PHE A 354 -29.15 -5.40 5.71
C PHE A 354 -29.40 -6.91 5.64
N ASN A 355 -28.98 -7.65 6.67
CA ASN A 355 -29.27 -9.09 6.79
C ASN A 355 -30.79 -9.38 6.76
N LYS A 356 -31.60 -8.56 7.45
CA LYS A 356 -33.07 -8.72 7.46
C LYS A 356 -33.67 -8.62 6.05
N TYR A 357 -33.17 -7.71 5.22
CA TYR A 357 -33.64 -7.53 3.83
C TYR A 357 -32.87 -8.38 2.81
N LYS A 358 -32.03 -9.31 3.28
CA LYS A 358 -31.22 -10.24 2.46
C LYS A 358 -30.20 -9.55 1.54
N ASP A 359 -29.80 -8.33 1.87
CA ASP A 359 -28.67 -7.66 1.23
C ASP A 359 -27.37 -8.05 1.94
N TYR A 360 -26.90 -9.25 1.61
CA TYR A 360 -25.76 -9.86 2.27
C TYR A 360 -24.43 -9.18 1.93
N LYS A 361 -24.36 -8.49 0.78
CA LYS A 361 -23.18 -7.75 0.32
C LYS A 361 -22.84 -6.63 1.27
N ASP A 362 -23.78 -5.73 1.52
CA ASP A 362 -23.56 -4.59 2.38
C ASP A 362 -23.46 -5.01 3.86
N ALA A 363 -24.21 -6.04 4.27
CA ALA A 363 -24.03 -6.64 5.59
C ALA A 363 -22.60 -7.18 5.80
N ALA A 364 -22.07 -7.94 4.83
CA ALA A 364 -20.71 -8.49 4.90
C ALA A 364 -19.63 -7.40 4.76
N SER A 365 -19.87 -6.38 3.95
CA SER A 365 -19.01 -5.19 3.84
C SER A 365 -18.90 -4.47 5.17
N LEU A 366 -20.02 -4.14 5.82
CA LEU A 366 -20.05 -3.49 7.12
C LEU A 366 -19.42 -4.33 8.23
N SER A 367 -19.59 -5.65 8.16
CA SER A 367 -18.98 -6.58 9.10
C SER A 367 -17.45 -6.46 9.15
N SER A 368 -16.80 -6.03 8.05
CA SER A 368 -15.35 -5.84 8.00
C SER A 368 -14.84 -4.79 8.99
N PHE A 369 -15.61 -3.73 9.25
CA PHE A 369 -15.29 -2.71 10.26
C PHE A 369 -15.38 -3.26 11.68
N LEU A 370 -16.21 -4.29 11.89
CA LEU A 370 -16.46 -4.88 13.20
C LEU A 370 -15.47 -5.99 13.55
N ILE A 371 -14.90 -6.68 12.57
CA ILE A 371 -14.00 -7.84 12.75
C ILE A 371 -12.74 -7.53 13.58
N ASN A 372 -12.25 -6.30 13.63
CA ASN A 372 -11.09 -5.96 14.47
C ASN A 372 -11.44 -5.69 15.96
N ASN A 373 -12.71 -5.84 16.36
CA ASN A 373 -13.14 -5.58 17.73
C ASN A 373 -12.97 -6.78 18.64
N LYS A 374 -12.42 -6.53 19.83
CA LYS A 374 -12.06 -7.55 20.82
C LYS A 374 -13.26 -8.19 21.55
N PHE A 375 -14.47 -7.65 21.39
CA PHE A 375 -15.62 -7.96 22.25
C PHE A 375 -16.82 -8.53 21.49
N LEU A 376 -16.57 -9.44 20.54
CA LEU A 376 -17.65 -10.03 19.74
C LEU A 376 -18.08 -11.38 20.34
N SER A 377 -19.30 -11.47 20.85
CA SER A 377 -19.87 -12.72 21.33
C SER A 377 -20.12 -13.71 20.18
N ARG A 378 -20.20 -15.01 20.47
CA ARG A 378 -20.54 -16.04 19.47
C ARG A 378 -21.85 -15.73 18.74
N LYS A 379 -22.89 -15.29 19.47
CA LYS A 379 -24.18 -14.89 18.90
C LYS A 379 -24.02 -13.76 17.89
N PHE A 380 -23.16 -12.80 18.20
CA PHE A 380 -22.88 -11.68 17.32
C PHE A 380 -22.11 -12.09 16.06
N LEU A 381 -21.16 -13.02 16.19
CA LEU A 381 -20.40 -13.54 15.06
C LEU A 381 -21.25 -14.29 14.03
N TYR A 382 -22.36 -14.94 14.43
CA TYR A 382 -23.30 -15.53 13.49
C TYR A 382 -23.93 -14.49 12.54
N PHE A 383 -24.13 -13.25 12.98
CA PHE A 383 -24.62 -12.17 12.13
C PHE A 383 -23.55 -11.62 11.18
N LEU A 384 -22.28 -11.60 11.63
CA LEU A 384 -21.17 -11.14 10.80
C LEU A 384 -20.74 -12.15 9.75
N TYR A 385 -20.98 -13.44 10.00
CA TYR A 385 -20.61 -14.56 9.14
C TYR A 385 -21.85 -15.34 8.71
N PRO A 386 -22.78 -14.72 7.95
CA PRO A 386 -24.01 -15.41 7.54
C PRO A 386 -23.71 -16.55 6.57
N ARG A 387 -24.71 -17.44 6.42
CA ARG A 387 -24.71 -18.54 5.45
C ARG A 387 -25.88 -18.43 4.46
N PRO A 388 -25.92 -17.41 3.59
CA PRO A 388 -26.96 -17.31 2.55
C PRO A 388 -26.84 -18.48 1.56
N PHE A 389 -27.91 -18.77 0.82
CA PHE A 389 -27.94 -19.86 -0.18
C PHE A 389 -27.55 -21.23 0.38
N TYR A 390 -27.87 -21.51 1.65
CA TYR A 390 -27.40 -22.70 2.36
C TYR A 390 -27.76 -24.01 1.69
N ASP A 391 -28.96 -24.13 1.14
CA ASP A 391 -29.38 -25.37 0.48
C ASP A 391 -28.52 -25.68 -0.75
N TYR A 392 -28.20 -24.67 -1.57
CA TYR A 392 -27.28 -24.82 -2.70
C TYR A 392 -25.85 -25.10 -2.24
N ALA A 393 -25.34 -24.33 -1.26
CA ALA A 393 -23.99 -24.51 -0.74
C ALA A 393 -23.79 -25.89 -0.12
N LYS A 394 -24.76 -26.38 0.67
CA LYS A 394 -24.75 -27.70 1.29
C LYS A 394 -24.81 -28.79 0.22
N LYS A 395 -25.79 -28.73 -0.70
CA LYS A 395 -25.97 -29.70 -1.79
C LYS A 395 -24.70 -29.89 -2.61
N TYR A 396 -24.06 -28.79 -3.05
CA TYR A 396 -22.88 -28.88 -3.90
C TYR A 396 -21.58 -29.12 -3.11
N ALA A 397 -21.50 -28.70 -1.85
CA ALA A 397 -20.43 -29.12 -0.93
C ALA A 397 -20.39 -30.64 -0.76
N GLU A 398 -21.54 -31.26 -0.49
CA GLU A 398 -21.68 -32.72 -0.35
C GLU A 398 -21.39 -33.42 -1.66
N LYS A 399 -22.01 -32.98 -2.78
CA LYS A 399 -21.80 -33.57 -4.11
C LYS A 399 -20.33 -33.61 -4.53
N TYR A 400 -19.56 -32.56 -4.25
CA TYR A 400 -18.16 -32.45 -4.69
C TYR A 400 -17.15 -32.68 -3.56
N ASN A 401 -17.57 -33.20 -2.40
CA ASN A 401 -16.71 -33.45 -1.24
C ASN A 401 -15.84 -32.23 -0.85
N VAL A 402 -16.47 -31.06 -0.79
CA VAL A 402 -15.86 -29.80 -0.35
C VAL A 402 -16.42 -29.43 1.03
N PRO A 403 -15.58 -29.03 2.00
CA PRO A 403 -16.11 -28.50 3.26
C PRO A 403 -17.02 -27.29 2.99
N VAL A 404 -18.29 -27.33 3.39
CA VAL A 404 -19.26 -26.25 3.14
C VAL A 404 -18.76 -24.88 3.66
N ASN A 405 -18.06 -24.87 4.78
CA ASN A 405 -17.46 -23.66 5.36
C ASN A 405 -16.32 -23.08 4.50
N LEU A 406 -15.66 -23.90 3.67
CA LEU A 406 -14.69 -23.41 2.69
C LEU A 406 -15.39 -22.67 1.55
N LEU A 407 -16.52 -23.18 1.05
CA LEU A 407 -17.33 -22.48 0.04
C LEU A 407 -17.78 -21.11 0.55
N TYR A 408 -18.28 -21.04 1.80
CA TYR A 408 -18.64 -19.76 2.42
C TYR A 408 -17.47 -18.79 2.54
N SER A 409 -16.28 -19.32 2.80
CA SER A 409 -15.07 -18.50 2.94
C SER A 409 -14.62 -17.91 1.62
N ILE A 410 -14.77 -18.66 0.52
CA ILE A 410 -14.50 -18.23 -0.85
C ILE A 410 -15.57 -17.24 -1.29
N MET A 411 -16.87 -17.59 -1.22
CA MET A 411 -17.98 -16.70 -1.60
C MET A 411 -17.90 -15.34 -0.88
N ARG A 412 -17.58 -15.36 0.42
CA ARG A 412 -17.37 -14.12 1.18
C ARG A 412 -16.25 -13.28 0.59
N GLN A 413 -15.12 -13.90 0.23
CA GLN A 413 -13.95 -13.18 -0.25
C GLN A 413 -14.09 -12.73 -1.71
N GLU A 414 -14.83 -13.47 -2.52
CA GLU A 414 -15.02 -13.23 -3.95
C GLU A 414 -16.07 -12.16 -4.22
N SER A 415 -17.26 -12.28 -3.63
CA SER A 415 -18.38 -11.39 -3.97
C SER A 415 -19.06 -10.73 -2.78
N LEU A 416 -18.60 -11.00 -1.56
CA LEU A 416 -19.34 -10.66 -0.33
C LEU A 416 -20.78 -11.21 -0.35
N PHE A 417 -21.00 -12.34 -1.04
CA PHE A 417 -22.33 -12.96 -1.29
C PHE A 417 -23.26 -12.19 -2.24
N ASP A 418 -22.74 -11.27 -3.05
CA ASP A 418 -23.48 -10.64 -4.14
C ASP A 418 -23.56 -11.60 -5.35
N PRO A 419 -24.76 -12.08 -5.72
CA PRO A 419 -24.94 -12.99 -6.85
C PRO A 419 -24.82 -12.31 -8.22
N VAL A 420 -24.94 -10.97 -8.26
CA VAL A 420 -24.82 -10.18 -9.50
C VAL A 420 -23.47 -9.48 -9.62
N CYS A 421 -22.51 -9.86 -8.77
CA CYS A 421 -21.16 -9.28 -8.78
C CYS A 421 -20.43 -9.59 -10.09
N SER A 422 -19.81 -8.57 -10.68
CA SER A 422 -18.91 -8.70 -11.82
C SER A 422 -17.61 -7.95 -11.55
N SER A 423 -16.47 -8.58 -11.78
CA SER A 423 -15.16 -7.91 -11.69
C SER A 423 -14.80 -7.21 -13.01
N GLY A 424 -13.86 -6.27 -12.96
CA GLY A 424 -13.32 -5.63 -14.17
C GLY A 424 -12.55 -6.59 -15.09
N ALA A 425 -12.16 -7.76 -14.60
CA ALA A 425 -11.54 -8.82 -15.39
C ALA A 425 -12.58 -9.80 -16.00
N GLY A 426 -13.87 -9.63 -15.72
CA GLY A 426 -14.93 -10.49 -16.25
C GLY A 426 -15.25 -11.74 -15.41
N ALA A 427 -14.91 -11.74 -14.12
CA ALA A 427 -15.34 -12.79 -13.18
C ALA A 427 -16.77 -12.54 -12.71
N ILE A 428 -17.62 -13.58 -12.66
CA ILE A 428 -19.08 -13.44 -12.50
C ILE A 428 -19.62 -14.21 -11.28
N GLY A 429 -20.52 -13.56 -10.54
CA GLY A 429 -21.39 -14.15 -9.52
C GLY A 429 -20.73 -14.46 -8.18
N LEU A 430 -21.37 -15.32 -7.38
CA LEU A 430 -21.03 -15.59 -5.97
C LEU A 430 -19.60 -16.08 -5.74
N MET A 431 -19.08 -16.88 -6.66
CA MET A 431 -17.76 -17.50 -6.59
C MET A 431 -16.81 -16.93 -7.64
N GLN A 432 -17.19 -15.81 -8.29
CA GLN A 432 -16.39 -15.06 -9.28
C GLN A 432 -15.72 -15.97 -10.32
N ILE A 433 -16.55 -16.70 -11.07
CA ILE A 433 -16.08 -17.62 -12.11
C ILE A 433 -15.80 -16.82 -13.39
N MET A 434 -14.62 -17.01 -13.97
CA MET A 434 -14.24 -16.44 -15.26
C MET A 434 -14.95 -17.19 -16.39
N SER A 435 -15.35 -16.51 -17.48
CA SER A 435 -16.04 -17.15 -18.61
C SER A 435 -15.31 -18.37 -19.19
N PRO A 436 -13.98 -18.35 -19.46
CA PRO A 436 -13.26 -19.54 -19.93
C PRO A 436 -13.31 -20.71 -18.94
N THR A 437 -13.19 -20.42 -17.65
CA THR A 437 -13.34 -21.41 -16.57
C THR A 437 -14.77 -21.96 -16.53
N GLY A 438 -15.77 -21.11 -16.76
CA GLY A 438 -17.18 -21.51 -16.88
C GLY A 438 -17.41 -22.52 -18.00
N TYR A 439 -16.89 -22.26 -19.21
CA TYR A 439 -16.97 -23.20 -20.33
C TYR A 439 -16.28 -24.53 -20.03
N TYR A 440 -15.07 -24.49 -19.47
CA TYR A 440 -14.36 -25.69 -19.04
C TYR A 440 -15.16 -26.51 -18.02
N ILE A 441 -15.75 -25.87 -17.02
CA ILE A 441 -16.55 -26.57 -16.00
C ILE A 441 -17.84 -27.12 -16.62
N ALA A 442 -18.50 -26.35 -17.49
CA ALA A 442 -19.74 -26.74 -18.14
C ALA A 442 -19.58 -28.07 -18.90
N ASP A 443 -18.48 -28.22 -19.65
CA ASP A 443 -18.07 -29.48 -20.28
C ASP A 443 -17.94 -30.60 -19.24
N LYS A 444 -17.15 -30.39 -18.19
CA LYS A 444 -16.87 -31.42 -17.17
C LYS A 444 -18.07 -31.86 -16.34
N VAL A 445 -19.08 -31.01 -16.18
CA VAL A 445 -20.27 -31.30 -15.37
C VAL A 445 -21.52 -31.57 -16.20
N GLY A 446 -21.38 -31.70 -17.53
CA GLY A 446 -22.48 -32.00 -18.46
C GLY A 446 -23.56 -30.91 -18.51
N CYS A 447 -23.16 -29.64 -18.49
CA CYS A 447 -24.08 -28.51 -18.53
C CYS A 447 -24.32 -28.06 -19.98
N ALA A 448 -25.39 -28.57 -20.60
CA ALA A 448 -25.79 -28.15 -21.94
C ALA A 448 -26.14 -26.65 -22.01
N TYR A 449 -25.88 -26.02 -23.16
CA TYR A 449 -26.22 -24.62 -23.48
C TYR A 449 -25.72 -23.58 -22.47
N PHE A 450 -24.54 -23.80 -21.89
CA PHE A 450 -23.93 -22.83 -20.97
C PHE A 450 -23.62 -21.51 -21.68
N SER A 451 -24.02 -20.40 -21.06
CA SER A 451 -23.57 -19.06 -21.40
C SER A 451 -22.97 -18.37 -20.17
N PRO A 452 -22.02 -17.44 -20.32
CA PRO A 452 -21.48 -16.69 -19.19
C PRO A 452 -22.54 -15.97 -18.36
N HIS A 453 -23.64 -15.51 -18.98
CA HIS A 453 -24.75 -14.87 -18.28
C HIS A 453 -25.43 -15.80 -17.26
N SER A 454 -25.45 -17.10 -17.52
CA SER A 454 -25.98 -18.10 -16.58
C SER A 454 -25.23 -18.11 -15.24
N LEU A 455 -24.01 -17.58 -15.16
CA LEU A 455 -23.24 -17.48 -13.90
C LEU A 455 -23.82 -16.48 -12.89
N TYR A 456 -24.79 -15.64 -13.26
CA TYR A 456 -25.57 -14.84 -12.31
C TYR A 456 -26.59 -15.67 -11.53
N ASN A 457 -26.91 -16.89 -11.98
CA ASN A 457 -27.74 -17.81 -11.22
C ASN A 457 -26.96 -18.38 -10.03
N SER A 458 -27.41 -18.10 -8.81
CA SER A 458 -26.74 -18.52 -7.57
C SER A 458 -26.49 -20.03 -7.48
N SER A 459 -27.45 -20.86 -7.89
CA SER A 459 -27.32 -22.32 -7.82
C SER A 459 -26.26 -22.82 -8.79
N LEU A 460 -26.28 -22.36 -10.05
CA LEU A 460 -25.29 -22.73 -11.06
C LEU A 460 -23.89 -22.24 -10.67
N ASN A 461 -23.77 -21.01 -10.20
CA ASN A 461 -22.49 -20.42 -9.80
C ASN A 461 -21.86 -21.19 -8.63
N ILE A 462 -22.65 -21.53 -7.61
CA ILE A 462 -22.19 -22.35 -6.48
C ILE A 462 -21.83 -23.77 -6.95
N LYS A 463 -22.60 -24.39 -7.86
CA LYS A 463 -22.27 -25.69 -8.45
C LYS A 463 -20.89 -25.65 -9.11
N PHE A 464 -20.67 -24.66 -9.97
CA PHE A 464 -19.43 -24.53 -10.74
C PHE A 464 -18.23 -24.25 -9.84
N GLY A 465 -18.35 -23.28 -8.93
CA GLY A 465 -17.27 -22.99 -7.98
C GLY A 465 -16.99 -24.14 -7.01
N SER A 466 -18.01 -24.92 -6.61
CA SER A 466 -17.82 -26.14 -5.80
C SER A 466 -17.07 -27.23 -6.54
N TYR A 467 -17.41 -27.48 -7.81
CA TYR A 467 -16.65 -28.40 -8.66
C TYR A 467 -15.19 -27.94 -8.79
N TYR A 468 -14.98 -26.67 -9.13
CA TYR A 468 -13.65 -26.14 -9.39
C TYR A 468 -12.74 -26.15 -8.15
N ILE A 469 -13.24 -25.74 -6.98
CA ILE A 469 -12.43 -25.85 -5.76
C ILE A 469 -12.17 -27.30 -5.37
N SER A 470 -13.09 -28.23 -5.69
CA SER A 470 -12.87 -29.67 -5.48
C SER A 470 -11.76 -30.21 -6.36
N SER A 471 -11.74 -29.88 -7.66
CA SER A 471 -10.67 -30.30 -8.57
C SER A 471 -9.30 -29.79 -8.09
N LEU A 472 -9.23 -28.53 -7.63
CA LEU A 472 -8.01 -27.96 -7.06
C LEU A 472 -7.63 -28.61 -5.72
N LEU A 473 -8.61 -28.97 -4.88
CA LEU A 473 -8.32 -29.74 -3.68
C LEU A 473 -7.70 -31.09 -4.05
N ASN A 474 -8.23 -31.80 -5.03
CA ASN A 474 -7.71 -33.10 -5.43
C ASN A 474 -6.30 -32.99 -6.05
N GLU A 475 -6.08 -32.01 -6.94
CA GLU A 475 -4.77 -31.74 -7.55
C GLU A 475 -3.66 -31.50 -6.51
N PHE A 476 -3.98 -30.78 -5.43
CA PHE A 476 -3.00 -30.42 -4.40
C PHE A 476 -3.09 -31.30 -3.14
N GLY A 477 -3.54 -32.56 -3.24
CA GLY A 477 -3.56 -33.51 -2.12
C GLY A 477 -4.39 -33.03 -0.92
N ARG A 478 -5.49 -32.34 -1.22
CA ARG A 478 -6.43 -31.68 -0.29
C ARG A 478 -5.81 -30.64 0.65
N LYS A 479 -4.60 -30.17 0.34
CA LYS A 479 -3.93 -29.06 1.04
C LYS A 479 -4.67 -27.74 0.73
N LYS A 480 -5.64 -27.39 1.58
CA LYS A 480 -6.55 -26.23 1.39
C LYS A 480 -5.85 -24.92 1.00
N TYR A 481 -4.69 -24.63 1.58
CA TYR A 481 -3.97 -23.39 1.29
C TYR A 481 -3.43 -23.33 -0.14
N LEU A 482 -3.07 -24.47 -0.75
CA LEU A 482 -2.67 -24.57 -2.15
C LEU A 482 -3.89 -24.46 -3.07
N ALA A 483 -4.99 -25.15 -2.73
CA ALA A 483 -6.23 -25.06 -3.51
C ALA A 483 -6.79 -23.63 -3.53
N ILE A 484 -6.81 -22.94 -2.37
CA ILE A 484 -7.24 -21.54 -2.27
C ILE A 484 -6.32 -20.61 -3.07
N ALA A 485 -5.00 -20.82 -3.00
CA ALA A 485 -4.05 -20.04 -3.81
C ALA A 485 -4.30 -20.25 -5.31
N SER A 486 -4.57 -21.49 -5.72
CA SER A 486 -4.77 -21.87 -7.12
C SER A 486 -6.11 -21.38 -7.65
N TYR A 487 -7.12 -21.27 -6.80
CA TYR A 487 -8.41 -20.68 -7.16
C TYR A 487 -8.22 -19.23 -7.61
N ASN A 488 -7.33 -18.48 -6.95
CA ASN A 488 -7.09 -17.07 -7.25
C ASN A 488 -6.00 -16.82 -8.31
N ALA A 489 -4.92 -17.60 -8.32
CA ALA A 489 -3.75 -17.37 -9.19
C ALA A 489 -3.61 -18.40 -10.33
N GLY A 490 -4.48 -19.41 -10.38
CA GLY A 490 -4.37 -20.54 -11.28
C GLY A 490 -3.44 -21.65 -10.75
N PRO A 491 -3.74 -22.93 -11.06
CA PRO A 491 -2.96 -24.07 -10.60
C PRO A 491 -1.51 -24.07 -11.12
N GLY A 492 -1.29 -23.65 -12.38
CA GLY A 492 0.06 -23.59 -12.97
C GLY A 492 1.02 -22.68 -12.19
N ALA A 493 0.57 -21.49 -11.79
CA ALA A 493 1.38 -20.57 -10.99
C ALA A 493 1.72 -21.15 -9.62
N VAL A 494 0.74 -21.78 -8.96
CA VAL A 494 0.92 -22.39 -7.63
C VAL A 494 1.85 -23.60 -7.68
N SER A 495 1.71 -24.45 -8.70
CA SER A 495 2.62 -25.58 -8.94
C SER A 495 4.05 -25.08 -9.18
N TYR A 496 4.23 -24.02 -9.97
CA TYR A 496 5.54 -23.39 -10.13
C TYR A 496 6.11 -22.86 -8.80
N TRP A 497 5.31 -22.16 -7.98
CA TRP A 497 5.77 -21.64 -6.68
C TRP A 497 6.12 -22.75 -5.70
N LYS A 498 5.31 -23.80 -5.65
CA LYS A 498 5.52 -24.97 -4.78
C LYS A 498 6.82 -25.70 -5.15
N ASN A 499 7.13 -25.82 -6.44
CA ASN A 499 8.27 -26.61 -6.90
C ASN A 499 9.58 -25.80 -6.98
N ASN A 500 9.51 -24.47 -7.12
CA ASN A 500 10.69 -23.64 -7.40
C ASN A 500 10.96 -22.52 -6.38
N ILE A 501 9.98 -22.12 -5.55
CA ILE A 501 10.12 -20.97 -4.63
C ILE A 501 10.25 -21.40 -3.16
N LEU A 502 9.64 -22.53 -2.77
CA LEU A 502 9.78 -23.18 -1.47
C LEU A 502 9.63 -24.69 -1.63
N ASN A 503 10.73 -25.41 -1.47
CA ASN A 503 10.72 -26.88 -1.48
C ASN A 503 10.24 -27.48 -0.15
N ASN A 504 9.81 -26.64 0.79
CA ASN A 504 9.46 -27.00 2.16
C ASN A 504 7.94 -27.21 2.27
N GLU A 505 7.50 -28.28 2.92
CA GLU A 505 6.07 -28.50 3.23
C GLU A 505 5.49 -27.53 4.30
N ASN A 506 6.26 -26.50 4.70
CA ASN A 506 5.83 -25.54 5.69
C ASN A 506 4.76 -24.59 5.12
N LYS A 507 3.50 -24.89 5.41
CA LYS A 507 2.31 -24.09 5.05
C LYS A 507 2.48 -22.60 5.35
N LEU A 508 3.00 -22.21 6.52
CA LEU A 508 3.08 -20.80 6.92
C LEU A 508 4.09 -20.04 6.06
N LEU A 509 5.27 -20.64 5.85
CA LEU A 509 6.31 -20.05 5.01
C LEU A 509 5.89 -20.00 3.55
N PHE A 510 5.21 -21.04 3.06
CA PHE A 510 4.62 -21.03 1.72
C PHE A 510 3.69 -19.83 1.54
N ILE A 511 2.70 -19.67 2.44
CA ILE A 511 1.72 -18.59 2.35
C ILE A 511 2.42 -17.23 2.34
N GLU A 512 3.40 -16.98 3.23
CA GLU A 512 4.11 -15.68 3.24
C GLU A 512 4.97 -15.40 2.03
N SER A 513 5.38 -16.44 1.31
CA SER A 513 6.29 -16.30 0.18
C SER A 513 5.59 -16.30 -1.16
N ILE A 514 4.27 -16.48 -1.21
CA ILE A 514 3.46 -16.30 -2.43
C ILE A 514 3.85 -14.94 -3.05
N PRO A 515 4.40 -14.88 -4.28
CA PRO A 515 4.96 -13.65 -4.85
C PRO A 515 3.91 -12.55 -5.03
N PHE A 516 2.71 -12.93 -5.47
CA PHE A 516 1.62 -11.99 -5.67
C PHE A 516 0.99 -11.58 -4.35
N ASN A 517 1.17 -10.31 -3.97
CA ASN A 517 0.60 -9.75 -2.74
C ASN A 517 -0.92 -9.94 -2.66
N GLN A 518 -1.63 -9.82 -3.79
CA GLN A 518 -3.07 -10.05 -3.87
C GLN A 518 -3.41 -11.49 -3.46
N THR A 519 -2.79 -12.49 -4.09
CA THR A 519 -3.01 -13.91 -3.78
C THR A 519 -2.59 -14.26 -2.36
N ARG A 520 -1.44 -13.73 -1.89
CA ARG A 520 -0.99 -13.90 -0.50
C ARG A 520 -2.05 -13.44 0.50
N ASN A 521 -2.63 -12.27 0.26
CA ASN A 521 -3.67 -11.71 1.13
C ASN A 521 -4.98 -12.48 0.99
N TYR A 522 -5.37 -12.85 -0.24
CA TYR A 522 -6.55 -13.66 -0.52
C TYR A 522 -6.52 -14.97 0.27
N VAL A 523 -5.41 -15.72 0.21
CA VAL A 523 -5.26 -16.98 0.94
C VAL A 523 -5.41 -16.77 2.45
N LYS A 524 -4.79 -15.73 3.01
CA LYS A 524 -4.94 -15.38 4.44
C LYS A 524 -6.38 -15.04 4.80
N MET A 525 -7.09 -14.29 3.97
CA MET A 525 -8.48 -13.90 4.24
C MET A 525 -9.44 -15.08 4.13
N VAL A 526 -9.31 -15.94 3.10
CA VAL A 526 -10.14 -17.14 2.97
C VAL A 526 -9.87 -18.11 4.12
N LEU A 527 -8.61 -18.34 4.49
CA LEU A 527 -8.28 -19.20 5.64
C LEU A 527 -8.81 -18.63 6.96
N ARG A 528 -8.67 -17.32 7.19
CA ARG A 528 -9.26 -16.63 8.34
C ARG A 528 -10.77 -16.88 8.38
N ASN A 529 -11.47 -16.62 7.27
CA ASN A 529 -12.92 -16.85 7.18
C ASN A 529 -13.25 -18.33 7.44
N TYR A 530 -12.47 -19.26 6.90
CA TYR A 530 -12.69 -20.71 7.04
C TYR A 530 -12.62 -21.15 8.49
N TYR A 531 -11.61 -20.70 9.23
CA TYR A 531 -11.50 -21.00 10.64
C TYR A 531 -12.62 -20.37 11.47
N VAL A 532 -13.08 -19.16 11.13
CA VAL A 532 -14.24 -18.54 11.80
C VAL A 532 -15.54 -19.31 11.50
N TYR A 533 -15.83 -19.61 10.23
CA TYR A 533 -17.00 -20.41 9.84
C TYR A 533 -16.98 -21.79 10.50
N ASN A 534 -15.83 -22.47 10.55
CA ASN A 534 -15.69 -23.72 11.29
C ASN A 534 -16.00 -23.53 12.77
N ALA A 535 -15.41 -22.55 13.43
CA ALA A 535 -15.65 -22.35 14.85
C ALA A 535 -17.10 -22.00 15.20
N LEU A 536 -17.83 -21.35 14.28
CA LEU A 536 -19.24 -21.03 14.47
C LEU A 536 -20.15 -22.22 14.16
N TYR A 537 -19.93 -22.91 13.05
CA TYR A 537 -20.89 -23.84 12.45
C TYR A 537 -20.44 -25.31 12.41
N LYS A 538 -19.26 -25.64 12.97
CA LYS A 538 -18.88 -27.02 13.18
C LYS A 538 -19.78 -27.58 14.28
N ARG A 539 -20.57 -28.59 13.91
CA ARG A 539 -21.26 -29.45 14.86
C ARG A 539 -20.23 -30.38 15.49
#